data_AF-A0A3C0S3Y8-F1
#
_entry.id   AF-A0A3C0S3Y8-F1
#
_cell.length_a   1.000
_cell.length_b   1.000
_cell.length_c   1.000
_cell.angle_alpha   90.00
_cell.angle_beta   90.00
_cell.angle_gamma   90.00
#
_symmetry.space_group_name_H-M   'P 1'
#
loop_
_entity.id
_entity.type
_entity.pdbx_description
1 polymer ?
#
loop_
_entity_poly.entity_id
_entity_poly.type
_entity_poly.pdbx_seq_one_letter_code
_entity_poly.pdbx_strand_id
1 'polypeptide(L)'
;YQLPPVVKDAEWNVLRDHYSSVFFFNAKILRDNPLVMLELNKIYRQQDEGFISILNAIRNNQCTSDMLTTLNGYYQQDFVPNEEEQYITLTSHNRNADEINGAKLASLSGKMLNLKAVVKDDFAQGSYPAEETLSLKIGAQVMFIRNDSGDERKYYNGKIGTVKDIDTVQGTVTVTFPDGSESVTVKRETWENIRYNYDKGQDQIKEEILGTFSQFPLRLAWAITIHKSQGLTFQKAIIDAGTSFAAGQVYVALSRLTSLDGLVLKSIIPSYAIRTDYQVVEFAQRAQGQADVNEILEQCQRNYLGQILMHGFRWDGLLAETSELLKSLEERNIDGKEQAVLFFQQLVKHLQTQEKVAHKFIVVLYDLLRDKNAIDYDVICERSTAAVNWFLPKMDVDLIEALTKHIEEYQIRKRTKKYIDELKALLLDYKRKREQLQHCLLIADTLSKREDFQTAMLDVAASVKTKEKDELAAQSADEEGPKKLDTKEISLEMFKDGMSIADIAVKRGMVAGTIYGHLINFVGTEVEATELIEQEKLDRILGVIRANPDKSSSELKMLLGVDIDYPDIKIGQKVLGL
;
A
#
# COMPACT_ATOMS: atom_id res chain seq x y z
N TYR A 1 -22.23 -6.20 -7.83
CA TYR A 1 -22.59 -7.63 -7.63
C TYR A 1 -21.74 -8.36 -6.58
N GLN A 2 -20.83 -7.67 -5.87
CA GLN A 2 -20.24 -8.22 -4.65
C GLN A 2 -21.25 -8.11 -3.48
N LEU A 3 -20.89 -8.66 -2.33
CA LEU A 3 -21.70 -8.52 -1.11
C LEU A 3 -21.88 -7.02 -0.78
N PRO A 4 -23.08 -6.60 -0.35
CA PRO A 4 -23.33 -5.23 0.03
C PRO A 4 -22.43 -4.83 1.23
N PRO A 5 -22.12 -3.54 1.39
CA PRO A 5 -21.44 -3.06 2.59
C PRO A 5 -22.21 -3.47 3.84
N VAL A 6 -21.50 -4.00 4.84
CA VAL A 6 -22.08 -4.31 6.15
C VAL A 6 -22.08 -3.03 6.97
N VAL A 7 -23.25 -2.41 7.12
CA VAL A 7 -23.46 -1.18 7.89
C VAL A 7 -24.25 -1.50 9.14
N LYS A 8 -23.83 -0.99 10.30
CA LYS A 8 -24.56 -1.22 11.56
C LYS A 8 -25.85 -0.39 11.56
N ASP A 9 -26.91 -0.90 12.20
CA ASP A 9 -28.20 -0.18 12.26
C ASP A 9 -28.08 1.24 12.82
N ALA A 10 -27.21 1.44 13.82
CA ALA A 10 -26.96 2.76 14.40
C ALA A 10 -26.34 3.74 13.38
N GLU A 11 -25.41 3.26 12.54
CA GLU A 11 -24.79 4.06 11.48
C GLU A 11 -25.82 4.36 10.37
N TRP A 12 -26.59 3.35 9.96
CA TRP A 12 -27.60 3.52 8.94
C TRP A 12 -28.73 4.47 9.36
N ASN A 13 -29.13 4.45 10.64
CA ASN A 13 -30.15 5.37 11.16
C ASN A 13 -29.74 6.84 11.05
N VAL A 14 -28.44 7.14 11.06
CA VAL A 14 -27.93 8.50 10.80
C VAL A 14 -27.79 8.76 9.29
N LEU A 15 -27.29 7.78 8.55
CA LEU A 15 -26.99 7.95 7.12
C LEU A 15 -28.24 8.01 6.23
N ARG A 16 -29.34 7.37 6.62
CA ARG A 16 -30.58 7.29 5.84
C ARG A 16 -31.25 8.64 5.57
N ASP A 17 -30.98 9.65 6.41
CA ASP A 17 -31.48 11.01 6.23
C ASP A 17 -30.71 11.76 5.13
N HIS A 18 -29.54 11.25 4.74
CA HIS A 18 -28.66 11.87 3.75
C HIS A 18 -28.48 11.05 2.47
N TYR A 19 -28.64 9.72 2.56
CA TYR A 19 -28.38 8.78 1.48
C TYR A 19 -29.56 7.81 1.32
N SER A 20 -29.91 7.52 0.06
CA SER A 20 -31.00 6.61 -0.30
C SER A 20 -30.66 5.13 -0.11
N SER A 21 -29.38 4.77 -0.05
CA SER A 21 -28.92 3.41 0.30
C SER A 21 -27.46 3.41 0.77
N VAL A 22 -26.99 2.25 1.23
CA VAL A 22 -25.61 2.00 1.66
C VAL A 22 -24.61 1.84 0.51
N PHE A 23 -25.08 1.77 -0.74
CA PHE A 23 -24.21 1.52 -1.88
C PHE A 23 -23.43 2.76 -2.30
N PHE A 24 -22.18 2.56 -2.73
CA PHE A 24 -21.28 3.67 -3.10
C PHE A 24 -21.89 4.58 -4.20
N PHE A 25 -22.64 4.02 -5.14
CA PHE A 25 -23.24 4.76 -6.26
C PHE A 25 -24.34 5.76 -5.83
N ASN A 26 -24.79 5.72 -4.57
CA ASN A 26 -25.71 6.71 -4.01
C ASN A 26 -25.00 7.91 -3.36
N ALA A 27 -23.66 7.94 -3.38
CA ALA A 27 -22.88 9.09 -2.95
C ALA A 27 -23.28 10.35 -3.73
N LYS A 28 -23.47 11.47 -3.03
CA LYS A 28 -23.95 12.74 -3.63
C LYS A 28 -22.99 13.22 -4.73
N ILE A 29 -21.69 13.10 -4.50
CA ILE A 29 -20.65 13.49 -5.47
C ILE A 29 -20.79 12.78 -6.82
N LEU A 30 -21.26 11.52 -6.84
CA LEU A 30 -21.45 10.75 -8.07
C LEU A 30 -22.75 11.10 -8.81
N ARG A 31 -23.70 11.75 -8.14
CA ARG A 31 -24.88 12.31 -8.80
C ARG A 31 -24.51 13.58 -9.56
N ASP A 32 -23.67 14.40 -8.94
CA ASP A 32 -23.19 15.65 -9.52
C ASP A 32 -22.09 15.40 -10.58
N ASN A 33 -21.37 14.29 -10.47
CA ASN A 33 -20.27 13.89 -11.36
C ASN A 33 -20.44 12.42 -11.77
N PRO A 34 -21.27 12.12 -12.79
CA PRO A 34 -21.50 10.75 -13.24
C PRO A 34 -20.22 10.13 -13.80
N LEU A 35 -19.97 8.86 -13.46
CA LEU A 35 -18.79 8.12 -13.91
C LEU A 35 -19.03 7.49 -15.28
N VAL A 36 -17.96 7.42 -16.08
CA VAL A 36 -17.92 6.55 -17.26
C VAL A 36 -17.75 5.11 -16.77
N MET A 37 -18.70 4.24 -17.09
CA MET A 37 -18.69 2.85 -16.64
C MET A 37 -18.27 1.93 -17.79
N LEU A 38 -17.23 1.13 -17.57
CA LEU A 38 -16.73 0.13 -18.51
C LEU A 38 -16.79 -1.24 -17.85
N GLU A 39 -17.59 -2.16 -18.39
CA GLU A 39 -17.70 -3.53 -17.88
C GLU A 39 -16.70 -4.45 -18.58
N LEU A 40 -15.89 -5.16 -17.78
CA LEU A 40 -15.05 -6.25 -18.28
C LEU A 40 -15.89 -7.52 -18.41
N ASN A 41 -16.21 -7.90 -19.65
CA ASN A 41 -17.10 -9.02 -19.96
C ASN A 41 -16.38 -10.38 -20.10
N LYS A 42 -15.05 -10.39 -20.21
CA LYS A 42 -14.28 -11.62 -20.37
C LYS A 42 -14.12 -12.35 -19.04
N ILE A 43 -14.72 -13.54 -18.94
CA ILE A 43 -14.63 -14.42 -17.77
C ILE A 43 -13.40 -15.34 -17.93
N TYR A 44 -12.58 -15.42 -16.87
CA TYR A 44 -11.38 -16.28 -16.83
C TYR A 44 -11.52 -17.47 -15.87
N ARG A 45 -12.43 -17.41 -14.90
CA ARG A 45 -12.56 -18.42 -13.83
C ARG A 45 -13.34 -19.65 -14.28
N GLN A 46 -14.51 -19.42 -14.88
CA GLN A 46 -15.38 -20.48 -15.39
C GLN A 46 -15.15 -20.65 -16.90
N GLN A 47 -15.19 -21.90 -17.36
CA GLN A 47 -15.09 -22.28 -18.77
C GLN A 47 -16.40 -22.90 -19.29
N ASP A 48 -17.28 -23.37 -18.39
CA ASP A 48 -18.56 -23.97 -18.72
C ASP A 48 -19.63 -22.89 -18.98
N GLU A 49 -20.07 -22.79 -20.24
CA GLU A 49 -21.12 -21.88 -20.69
C GLU A 49 -22.46 -22.08 -19.95
N GLY A 50 -22.80 -23.32 -19.60
CA GLY A 50 -24.01 -23.63 -18.84
C GLY A 50 -23.96 -23.00 -17.45
N PHE A 51 -22.83 -23.18 -16.76
CA PHE A 51 -22.62 -22.58 -15.45
C PHE A 51 -22.53 -21.06 -15.50
N ILE A 52 -21.82 -20.50 -16.49
CA ILE A 52 -21.73 -19.04 -16.71
C ILE A 52 -23.13 -18.44 -16.90
N SER A 53 -23.97 -19.09 -17.70
CA SER A 53 -25.36 -18.66 -17.95
C SER A 53 -26.17 -18.62 -16.65
N ILE A 54 -26.09 -19.68 -15.83
CA ILE A 54 -26.77 -19.72 -14.52
C ILE A 54 -26.27 -18.59 -13.61
N LEU A 55 -24.95 -18.39 -13.51
CA LEU A 55 -24.37 -17.33 -12.69
C LEU A 55 -24.83 -15.93 -13.14
N ASN A 56 -24.87 -15.66 -14.45
CA ASN A 56 -25.34 -14.40 -15.00
C ASN A 56 -26.85 -14.20 -14.77
N ALA A 57 -27.65 -15.26 -14.90
CA ALA A 57 -29.07 -15.21 -14.62
C ALA A 57 -29.34 -14.90 -13.13
N ILE A 58 -28.61 -15.54 -12.21
CA ILE A 58 -28.67 -15.21 -10.78
C ILE A 58 -28.25 -13.74 -10.54
N ARG A 59 -27.13 -13.32 -11.14
CA ARG A 59 -26.59 -11.96 -11.05
C ARG A 59 -27.64 -10.90 -11.41
N ASN A 60 -28.44 -11.15 -12.45
CA ASN A 60 -29.38 -10.21 -13.02
C ASN A 60 -30.85 -10.40 -12.56
N ASN A 61 -31.11 -11.23 -11.54
CA ASN A 61 -32.48 -11.59 -11.10
C ASN A 61 -33.33 -12.22 -12.22
N GLN A 62 -32.72 -13.01 -13.09
CA GLN A 62 -33.33 -13.69 -14.24
C GLN A 62 -33.24 -15.23 -14.15
N CYS A 63 -32.90 -15.77 -12.97
CA CYS A 63 -32.78 -17.22 -12.77
C CYS A 63 -34.14 -17.90 -12.94
N THR A 64 -34.22 -18.86 -13.87
CA THR A 64 -35.47 -19.60 -14.14
C THR A 64 -35.64 -20.78 -13.18
N SER A 65 -36.85 -21.35 -13.14
CA SER A 65 -37.11 -22.56 -12.34
C SER A 65 -36.25 -23.74 -12.79
N ASP A 66 -35.97 -23.87 -14.09
CA ASP A 66 -35.14 -24.96 -14.61
C ASP A 66 -33.68 -24.82 -14.17
N MET A 67 -33.12 -23.61 -14.20
CA MET A 67 -31.78 -23.33 -13.68
C MET A 67 -31.67 -23.63 -12.18
N LEU A 68 -32.72 -23.29 -11.42
CA LEU A 68 -32.84 -23.65 -10.00
C LEU A 68 -32.88 -25.16 -9.80
N THR A 69 -33.65 -25.89 -10.61
CA THR A 69 -33.71 -27.35 -10.59
C THR A 69 -32.33 -27.95 -10.92
N THR A 70 -31.61 -27.41 -11.90
CA THR A 70 -30.23 -27.82 -12.21
C THR A 70 -29.32 -27.68 -10.99
N LEU A 71 -29.32 -26.51 -10.33
CA LEU A 71 -28.51 -26.28 -9.13
C LEU A 71 -28.91 -27.22 -7.98
N ASN A 72 -30.21 -27.37 -7.73
CA ASN A 72 -30.72 -28.25 -6.68
C ASN A 72 -30.49 -29.74 -6.97
N GLY A 73 -30.12 -30.11 -8.20
CA GLY A 73 -29.62 -31.45 -8.52
C GLY A 73 -28.31 -31.82 -7.80
N TYR A 74 -27.55 -30.82 -7.34
CA TYR A 74 -26.32 -31.00 -6.55
C TYR A 74 -26.57 -31.04 -5.03
N TYR A 75 -27.84 -31.12 -4.61
CA TYR A 75 -28.22 -31.25 -3.19
C TYR A 75 -27.89 -32.64 -2.65
N GLN A 76 -27.05 -32.67 -1.61
CA GLN A 76 -26.66 -33.87 -0.88
C GLN A 76 -26.48 -33.53 0.61
N GLN A 77 -27.53 -33.75 1.41
CA GLN A 77 -27.56 -33.37 2.82
C GLN A 77 -26.47 -34.04 3.66
N ASP A 78 -26.33 -35.36 3.48
CA ASP A 78 -25.41 -36.20 4.27
C ASP A 78 -24.08 -36.42 3.55
N PHE A 79 -23.70 -35.51 2.64
CA PHE A 79 -22.43 -35.62 1.93
C PHE A 79 -21.25 -35.49 2.91
N VAL A 80 -20.44 -36.54 2.94
CA VAL A 80 -19.16 -36.56 3.64
C VAL A 80 -18.06 -36.62 2.57
N PRO A 81 -17.27 -35.55 2.39
CA PRO A 81 -16.19 -35.56 1.42
C PRO A 81 -15.15 -36.61 1.79
N ASN A 82 -14.62 -37.30 0.79
CA ASN A 82 -13.42 -38.11 0.98
C ASN A 82 -12.25 -37.20 1.41
N GLU A 83 -11.40 -37.67 2.32
CA GLU A 83 -10.31 -36.88 2.92
C GLU A 83 -9.29 -36.39 1.86
N GLU A 84 -9.16 -37.12 0.76
CA GLU A 84 -8.26 -36.79 -0.35
C GLU A 84 -8.80 -35.69 -1.29
N GLU A 85 -10.11 -35.43 -1.27
CA GLU A 85 -10.74 -34.54 -2.26
C GLU A 85 -10.74 -33.06 -1.88
N GLN A 86 -10.21 -32.71 -0.70
CA GLN A 86 -9.97 -31.34 -0.23
C GLN A 86 -11.14 -30.35 -0.44
N TYR A 87 -12.38 -30.80 -0.22
CA TYR A 87 -13.53 -29.89 -0.24
C TYR A 87 -13.38 -28.78 0.81
N ILE A 88 -13.73 -27.56 0.43
CA ILE A 88 -13.88 -26.44 1.35
C ILE A 88 -15.37 -26.13 1.57
N THR A 89 -15.77 -25.97 2.83
CA THR A 89 -17.15 -25.63 3.18
C THR A 89 -17.31 -24.10 3.24
N LEU A 90 -18.19 -23.55 2.40
CA LEU A 90 -18.55 -22.14 2.43
C LEU A 90 -19.74 -21.94 3.37
N THR A 91 -19.52 -21.16 4.42
CA THR A 91 -20.50 -20.91 5.48
C THR A 91 -20.92 -19.44 5.54
N SER A 92 -22.06 -19.16 6.15
CA SER A 92 -22.54 -17.78 6.33
C SER A 92 -21.82 -17.02 7.45
N HIS A 93 -21.43 -17.69 8.54
CA HIS A 93 -20.92 -17.08 9.77
C HIS A 93 -19.56 -17.62 10.18
N ASN A 94 -18.70 -16.76 10.76
CA ASN A 94 -17.37 -17.16 11.24
C ASN A 94 -17.45 -18.31 12.24
N ARG A 95 -18.40 -18.25 13.19
CA ARG A 95 -18.59 -19.30 14.20
C ARG A 95 -18.74 -20.69 13.57
N ASN A 96 -19.52 -20.83 12.50
CA ASN A 96 -19.73 -22.11 11.84
C ASN A 96 -18.44 -22.61 11.16
N ALA A 97 -17.69 -21.71 10.54
CA ALA A 97 -16.38 -22.06 9.96
C ALA A 97 -15.40 -22.49 11.05
N ASP A 98 -15.35 -21.78 12.17
CA ASP A 98 -14.46 -22.06 13.30
C ASP A 98 -14.81 -23.39 13.97
N GLU A 99 -16.11 -23.70 14.14
CA GLU A 99 -16.60 -24.99 14.65
C GLU A 99 -16.18 -26.16 13.75
N ILE A 100 -16.38 -26.04 12.42
CA ILE A 100 -16.00 -27.08 11.46
C ILE A 100 -14.48 -27.28 11.44
N ASN A 101 -13.72 -26.18 11.36
CA ASN A 101 -12.26 -26.23 11.35
C ASN A 101 -11.71 -26.82 12.65
N GLY A 102 -12.26 -26.40 13.80
CA GLY A 102 -11.88 -26.90 15.12
C GLY A 102 -12.19 -28.38 15.30
N ALA A 103 -13.38 -28.83 14.89
CA ALA A 103 -13.77 -30.25 14.96
C ALA A 103 -12.89 -31.13 14.07
N LYS A 104 -12.62 -30.71 12.82
CA LYS A 104 -11.74 -31.44 11.90
C LYS A 104 -10.29 -31.48 12.37
N LEU A 105 -9.77 -30.38 12.90
CA LEU A 105 -8.44 -30.36 13.51
C LEU A 105 -8.38 -31.26 14.75
N ALA A 106 -9.43 -31.28 15.58
CA ALA A 106 -9.51 -32.13 16.75
C ALA A 106 -9.51 -33.62 16.39
N SER A 107 -10.21 -34.01 15.32
CA SER A 107 -10.29 -35.41 14.86
C SER A 107 -8.99 -35.99 14.31
N LEU A 108 -8.05 -35.14 13.86
CA LEU A 108 -6.75 -35.60 13.41
C LEU A 108 -5.92 -36.20 14.56
N SER A 109 -5.21 -37.28 14.28
CA SER A 109 -4.23 -37.85 15.21
C SER A 109 -2.98 -36.94 15.30
N GLY A 110 -2.15 -37.18 16.31
CA GLY A 110 -0.91 -36.45 16.50
C GLY A 110 -1.01 -35.19 17.39
N LYS A 111 0.15 -34.58 17.64
CA LYS A 111 0.30 -33.47 18.57
C LYS A 111 -0.21 -32.16 17.94
N MET A 112 -1.10 -31.48 18.65
CA MET A 112 -1.52 -30.12 18.29
C MET A 112 -0.40 -29.12 18.62
N LEU A 113 -0.04 -28.29 17.65
CA LEU A 113 0.94 -27.22 17.80
C LEU A 113 0.24 -25.88 17.65
N ASN A 114 0.47 -24.98 18.60
CA ASN A 114 -0.08 -23.62 18.60
C ASN A 114 1.03 -22.63 18.25
N LEU A 115 0.96 -22.08 17.04
CA LEU A 115 1.96 -21.17 16.49
C LEU A 115 1.48 -19.72 16.70
N LYS A 116 1.95 -19.07 17.77
CA LYS A 116 1.62 -17.68 18.07
C LYS A 116 2.30 -16.72 17.10
N ALA A 117 1.59 -15.70 16.62
CA ALA A 117 2.14 -14.60 15.85
C ALA A 117 3.15 -13.80 16.69
N VAL A 118 4.10 -13.16 16.02
CA VAL A 118 4.99 -12.17 16.65
C VAL A 118 4.47 -10.79 16.27
N VAL A 119 4.02 -10.01 17.25
CA VAL A 119 3.49 -8.66 17.04
C VAL A 119 4.43 -7.67 17.71
N LYS A 120 4.85 -6.63 16.98
CA LYS A 120 5.69 -5.55 17.51
C LYS A 120 5.01 -4.20 17.28
N ASP A 121 5.18 -3.31 18.26
CA ASP A 121 4.74 -1.91 18.24
C ASP A 121 3.23 -1.73 17.96
N ASP A 122 2.84 -0.71 17.20
CA ASP A 122 1.45 -0.36 16.95
C ASP A 122 0.85 -1.19 15.80
N PHE A 123 0.30 -2.35 16.17
CA PHE A 123 -0.52 -3.18 15.27
C PHE A 123 -1.80 -3.60 15.98
N ALA A 124 -2.93 -2.96 15.64
CA ALA A 124 -4.22 -3.20 16.27
C ALA A 124 -4.73 -4.64 16.02
N GLN A 125 -5.23 -5.31 17.07
CA GLN A 125 -5.71 -6.70 17.02
C GLN A 125 -6.85 -6.91 16.02
N GLY A 126 -7.74 -5.94 15.86
CA GLY A 126 -8.83 -5.98 14.88
C GLY A 126 -8.36 -5.92 13.41
N SER A 127 -7.10 -5.56 13.18
CA SER A 127 -6.50 -5.43 11.85
C SER A 127 -5.57 -6.59 11.49
N TYR A 128 -5.48 -7.63 12.34
CA TYR A 128 -4.57 -8.75 12.08
C TYR A 128 -4.92 -9.45 10.74
N PRO A 129 -3.93 -9.61 9.84
CA PRO A 129 -4.16 -10.21 8.53
C PRO A 129 -4.32 -11.74 8.60
N ALA A 130 -3.87 -12.35 9.69
CA ALA A 130 -3.96 -13.77 9.97
C ALA A 130 -4.34 -14.03 11.43
N GLU A 131 -4.56 -15.29 11.78
CA GLU A 131 -4.84 -15.69 13.15
C GLU A 131 -3.64 -15.43 14.07
N GLU A 132 -3.89 -14.79 15.22
CA GLU A 132 -2.87 -14.54 16.23
C GLU A 132 -2.28 -15.86 16.75
N THR A 133 -3.08 -16.91 16.88
CA THR A 133 -2.61 -18.25 17.19
C THR A 133 -3.10 -19.21 16.11
N LEU A 134 -2.18 -19.72 15.31
CA LEU A 134 -2.46 -20.72 14.28
C LEU A 134 -2.26 -22.12 14.88
N SER A 135 -3.36 -22.85 15.08
CA SER A 135 -3.34 -24.23 15.58
C SER A 135 -3.26 -25.23 14.44
N LEU A 136 -2.23 -26.08 14.43
CA LEU A 136 -1.99 -27.08 13.38
C LEU A 136 -1.70 -28.48 13.93
N LYS A 137 -1.95 -29.48 13.07
CA LYS A 137 -1.50 -30.87 13.19
C LYS A 137 -1.02 -31.34 11.82
N ILE A 138 -0.17 -32.36 11.77
CA ILE A 138 0.11 -33.08 10.53
C ILE A 138 -1.21 -33.64 10.01
N GLY A 139 -1.46 -33.50 8.70
CA GLY A 139 -2.72 -33.84 8.05
C GLY A 139 -3.76 -32.70 8.03
N ALA A 140 -3.47 -31.54 8.62
CA ALA A 140 -4.40 -30.41 8.59
C ALA A 140 -4.57 -29.85 7.17
N GLN A 141 -5.82 -29.62 6.75
CA GLN A 141 -6.13 -28.91 5.51
C GLN A 141 -5.97 -27.42 5.74
N VAL A 142 -5.06 -26.80 5.00
CA VAL A 142 -4.72 -25.38 5.11
C VAL A 142 -4.84 -24.70 3.75
N MET A 143 -5.04 -23.39 3.79
CA MET A 143 -5.07 -22.54 2.62
C MET A 143 -4.08 -21.40 2.77
N PHE A 144 -3.37 -21.09 1.69
CA PHE A 144 -2.48 -19.95 1.62
C PHE A 144 -3.27 -18.64 1.60
N ILE A 145 -2.84 -17.67 2.41
CA ILE A 145 -3.48 -16.33 2.48
C ILE A 145 -2.66 -15.23 1.80
N ARG A 146 -1.55 -15.60 1.17
CA ARG A 146 -0.69 -14.73 0.36
C ARG A 146 -0.24 -15.43 -0.91
N ASN A 147 0.20 -14.62 -1.87
CA ASN A 147 0.91 -15.11 -3.03
C ASN A 147 2.39 -15.27 -2.68
N ASP A 148 3.01 -16.33 -3.18
CA ASP A 148 4.45 -16.52 -3.02
C ASP A 148 5.21 -15.34 -3.67
N SER A 149 6.06 -14.69 -2.88
CA SER A 149 6.90 -13.57 -3.32
C SER A 149 8.15 -14.01 -4.07
N GLY A 150 8.45 -15.32 -4.13
CA GLY A 150 9.56 -15.86 -4.90
C GLY A 150 9.30 -15.91 -6.42
N ASP A 151 10.38 -16.02 -7.19
CA ASP A 151 10.33 -16.04 -8.66
C ASP A 151 9.53 -17.21 -9.24
N GLU A 152 9.54 -18.36 -8.55
CA GLU A 152 8.85 -19.59 -8.98
C GLU A 152 7.34 -19.59 -8.68
N ARG A 153 6.84 -18.64 -7.88
CA ARG A 153 5.42 -18.47 -7.49
C ARG A 153 4.72 -19.80 -7.14
N LYS A 154 5.26 -20.55 -6.17
CA LYS A 154 4.87 -21.95 -5.88
C LYS A 154 3.45 -22.09 -5.33
N TYR A 155 2.92 -21.01 -4.75
CA TYR A 155 1.56 -20.94 -4.23
C TYR A 155 0.95 -19.55 -4.45
N TYR A 156 -0.37 -19.50 -4.41
CA TYR A 156 -1.17 -18.29 -4.55
C TYR A 156 -2.21 -18.22 -3.45
N ASN A 157 -2.71 -17.01 -3.17
CA ASN A 157 -3.77 -16.79 -2.19
C ASN A 157 -5.02 -17.58 -2.59
N GLY A 158 -5.44 -18.51 -1.73
CA GLY A 158 -6.53 -19.43 -2.01
C GLY A 158 -6.12 -20.87 -2.33
N LYS A 159 -4.83 -21.15 -2.60
CA LYS A 159 -4.36 -22.53 -2.86
C LYS A 159 -4.56 -23.36 -1.59
N ILE A 160 -5.22 -24.51 -1.71
CA ILE A 160 -5.48 -25.44 -0.59
C ILE A 160 -4.45 -26.57 -0.66
N GLY A 161 -3.98 -27.00 0.50
CA GLY A 161 -3.08 -28.14 0.65
C GLY A 161 -3.21 -28.79 2.02
N THR A 162 -2.42 -29.84 2.24
CA THR A 162 -2.38 -30.60 3.49
C THR A 162 -1.02 -30.44 4.17
N VAL A 163 -1.00 -30.17 5.47
CA VAL A 163 0.25 -30.07 6.24
C VAL A 163 0.91 -31.45 6.31
N LYS A 164 2.11 -31.56 5.73
CA LYS A 164 2.93 -32.78 5.77
C LYS A 164 3.89 -32.81 6.94
N ASP A 165 4.47 -31.66 7.29
CA ASP A 165 5.46 -31.55 8.36
C ASP A 165 5.48 -30.17 9.01
N ILE A 166 5.87 -30.10 10.28
CA ILE A 166 5.99 -28.87 11.06
C ILE A 166 7.31 -28.92 11.85
N ASP A 167 8.30 -28.15 11.40
CA ASP A 167 9.58 -28.03 12.10
C ASP A 167 9.58 -26.78 12.97
N THR A 168 9.43 -26.96 14.29
CA THR A 168 9.45 -25.86 15.25
C THR A 168 10.84 -25.31 15.53
N VAL A 169 11.91 -26.07 15.24
CA VAL A 169 13.30 -25.64 15.44
C VAL A 169 13.72 -24.73 14.30
N GLN A 170 13.44 -25.11 13.06
CA GLN A 170 13.68 -24.28 11.88
C GLN A 170 12.59 -23.24 11.64
N GLY A 171 11.44 -23.35 12.31
CA GLY A 171 10.31 -22.45 12.16
C GLY A 171 9.65 -22.55 10.79
N THR A 172 9.47 -23.77 10.27
CA THR A 172 8.90 -24.03 8.94
C THR A 172 7.68 -24.94 8.98
N VAL A 173 6.80 -24.80 8.00
CA VAL A 173 5.64 -25.69 7.77
C VAL A 173 5.68 -26.17 6.33
N THR A 174 5.62 -27.48 6.10
CA THR A 174 5.61 -28.07 4.76
C THR A 174 4.20 -28.51 4.38
N VAL A 175 3.72 -28.05 3.21
CA VAL A 175 2.36 -28.31 2.69
C VAL A 175 2.45 -29.09 1.37
N THR A 176 1.65 -30.14 1.23
CA THR A 176 1.50 -30.94 0.01
C THR A 176 0.18 -30.65 -0.70
N PHE A 177 0.13 -30.94 -1.99
CA PHE A 177 -1.05 -30.67 -2.83
C PHE A 177 -1.58 -31.94 -3.50
N PRO A 178 -2.90 -32.04 -3.73
CA PRO A 178 -3.52 -33.21 -4.35
C PRO A 178 -3.29 -33.25 -5.87
N ASP A 179 -2.97 -32.12 -6.49
CA ASP A 179 -2.67 -32.00 -7.92
C ASP A 179 -1.30 -32.55 -8.31
N GLY A 180 -0.54 -33.10 -7.34
CA GLY A 180 0.81 -33.61 -7.54
C GLY A 180 1.88 -32.54 -7.66
N SER A 181 1.54 -31.25 -7.47
CA SER A 181 2.53 -30.19 -7.43
C SER A 181 3.50 -30.36 -6.26
N GLU A 182 4.73 -29.83 -6.42
CA GLU A 182 5.78 -29.97 -5.42
C GLU A 182 5.34 -29.45 -4.05
N SER A 183 5.78 -30.15 -2.99
CA SER A 183 5.54 -29.70 -1.62
C SER A 183 6.21 -28.36 -1.39
N VAL A 184 5.52 -27.46 -0.71
CA VAL A 184 6.04 -26.12 -0.39
C VAL A 184 6.36 -26.04 1.09
N THR A 185 7.59 -25.68 1.41
CA THR A 185 8.01 -25.32 2.77
C THR A 185 7.90 -23.81 2.95
N VAL A 186 7.05 -23.37 3.88
CA VAL A 186 6.86 -21.96 4.20
C VAL A 186 7.41 -21.57 5.55
N LYS A 187 7.87 -20.32 5.60
CA LYS A 187 8.29 -19.61 6.82
C LYS A 187 7.23 -18.60 7.21
N ARG A 188 7.42 -17.96 8.37
CA ARG A 188 6.63 -16.79 8.76
C ARG A 188 6.88 -15.66 7.77
N GLU A 189 5.81 -14.98 7.40
CA GLU A 189 5.85 -13.72 6.69
C GLU A 189 5.51 -12.57 7.63
N THR A 190 5.99 -11.37 7.30
CA THR A 190 5.73 -10.15 8.04
C THR A 190 4.80 -9.24 7.24
N TRP A 191 3.80 -8.70 7.94
CA TRP A 191 2.93 -7.63 7.50
C TRP A 191 3.29 -6.36 8.27
N GLU A 192 3.36 -5.25 7.55
CA GLU A 192 3.79 -3.96 8.08
C GLU A 192 2.61 -3.01 8.13
N ASN A 193 2.46 -2.31 9.26
CA ASN A 193 1.54 -1.19 9.40
C ASN A 193 2.31 0.09 9.03
N ILE A 194 2.16 0.55 7.79
CA ILE A 194 2.96 1.66 7.24
C ILE A 194 2.15 2.94 7.26
N ARG A 195 2.76 4.02 7.78
CA ARG A 195 2.30 5.39 7.59
C ARG A 195 3.14 6.07 6.52
N TYR A 196 2.47 6.62 5.53
CA TYR A 196 3.11 7.39 4.47
C TYR A 196 3.12 8.88 4.83
N ASN A 197 4.30 9.49 4.83
CA ASN A 197 4.48 10.92 5.00
C ASN A 197 5.22 11.49 3.78
N TYR A 198 4.68 12.53 3.15
CA TYR A 198 5.34 13.16 2.01
C TYR A 198 6.36 14.21 2.49
N ASP A 199 7.64 13.99 2.22
CA ASP A 199 8.70 14.97 2.44
C ASP A 199 8.90 15.82 1.18
N LYS A 200 8.21 16.95 1.13
CA LYS A 200 8.27 17.92 0.02
C LYS A 200 9.68 18.47 -0.22
N GLY A 201 10.55 18.51 0.80
CA GLY A 201 11.91 19.05 0.68
C GLY A 201 12.88 18.10 -0.04
N GLN A 202 12.62 16.79 0.03
CA GLN A 202 13.39 15.75 -0.67
C GLN A 202 12.65 15.13 -1.86
N ASP A 203 11.41 15.56 -2.10
CA ASP A 203 10.47 14.98 -3.04
C ASP A 203 10.30 13.46 -2.90
N GLN A 204 10.16 12.98 -1.66
CA GLN A 204 10.11 11.55 -1.36
C GLN A 204 8.94 11.22 -0.44
N ILE A 205 8.29 10.10 -0.70
CA ILE A 205 7.35 9.50 0.25
C ILE A 205 8.17 8.72 1.26
N LYS A 206 8.11 9.13 2.53
CA LYS A 206 8.73 8.41 3.63
C LYS A 206 7.74 7.41 4.20
N GLU A 207 8.16 6.16 4.23
CA GLU A 207 7.47 5.09 4.91
C GLU A 207 7.93 5.03 6.38
N GLU A 208 6.98 5.12 7.29
CA GLU A 208 7.19 4.92 8.71
C GLU A 208 6.47 3.63 9.11
N ILE A 209 7.23 2.59 9.48
CA ILE A 209 6.67 1.34 10.00
C ILE A 209 6.23 1.59 11.45
N LEU A 210 4.92 1.67 11.67
CA LEU A 210 4.32 1.86 13.00
C LEU A 210 4.31 0.58 13.82
N GLY A 211 4.26 -0.58 13.15
CA GLY A 211 4.26 -1.89 13.78
C GLY A 211 4.30 -3.02 12.77
N THR A 212 4.58 -4.21 13.27
CA THR A 212 4.71 -5.43 12.45
C THR A 212 3.94 -6.59 13.05
N PHE A 213 3.39 -7.42 12.17
CA PHE A 213 2.73 -8.68 12.51
C PHE A 213 3.39 -9.80 11.71
N SER A 214 3.94 -10.82 12.36
CA SER A 214 4.62 -11.93 11.69
C SER A 214 4.01 -13.29 12.01
N GLN A 215 3.54 -14.00 10.98
CA GLN A 215 2.85 -15.29 11.09
C GLN A 215 3.04 -16.13 9.82
N PHE A 216 2.85 -17.45 9.91
CA PHE A 216 2.77 -18.28 8.70
C PHE A 216 1.62 -17.83 7.80
N PRO A 217 1.81 -17.73 6.46
CA PRO A 217 0.76 -17.30 5.53
C PRO A 217 -0.26 -18.43 5.26
N LEU A 218 -0.74 -19.07 6.31
CA LEU A 218 -1.63 -20.22 6.29
C LEU A 218 -2.84 -20.00 7.20
N ARG A 219 -3.96 -20.59 6.83
CA ARG A 219 -5.15 -20.73 7.68
C ARG A 219 -5.78 -22.11 7.53
N LEU A 220 -6.53 -22.57 8.53
CA LEU A 220 -7.35 -23.78 8.38
C LEU A 220 -8.41 -23.60 7.29
N ALA A 221 -8.64 -24.64 6.50
CA ALA A 221 -9.36 -24.54 5.24
C ALA A 221 -10.39 -25.64 4.98
N TRP A 222 -10.88 -26.32 6.01
CA TRP A 222 -12.08 -27.18 5.86
C TRP A 222 -13.35 -26.34 5.73
N ALA A 223 -13.36 -25.15 6.32
CA ALA A 223 -14.43 -24.19 6.17
C ALA A 223 -13.92 -22.75 6.15
N ILE A 224 -14.62 -21.91 5.38
CA ILE A 224 -14.43 -20.46 5.32
C ILE A 224 -15.80 -19.78 5.20
N THR A 225 -15.90 -18.52 5.58
CA THR A 225 -17.12 -17.75 5.32
C THR A 225 -17.20 -17.30 3.87
N ILE A 226 -18.42 -17.17 3.34
CA ILE A 226 -18.66 -16.64 2.00
C ILE A 226 -18.08 -15.23 1.83
N HIS A 227 -18.04 -14.43 2.91
CA HIS A 227 -17.37 -13.13 2.92
C HIS A 227 -15.85 -13.25 2.73
N LYS A 228 -15.19 -14.14 3.51
CA LYS A 228 -13.73 -14.33 3.44
C LYS A 228 -13.28 -15.08 2.17
N SER A 229 -14.19 -15.76 1.47
CA SER A 229 -13.88 -16.40 0.19
C SER A 229 -13.96 -15.46 -1.01
N GLN A 230 -14.40 -14.22 -0.83
CA GLN A 230 -14.54 -13.27 -1.92
C GLN A 230 -13.21 -13.05 -2.65
N GLY A 231 -13.23 -13.17 -3.98
CA GLY A 231 -12.04 -13.07 -4.82
C GLY A 231 -11.26 -14.39 -4.98
N LEU A 232 -11.47 -15.37 -4.10
CA LEU A 232 -10.82 -16.69 -4.17
C LEU A 232 -11.49 -17.60 -5.20
N THR A 233 -10.78 -18.62 -5.65
CA THR A 233 -11.26 -19.61 -6.61
C THR A 233 -11.06 -21.01 -6.04
N PHE A 234 -12.09 -21.85 -6.11
CA PHE A 234 -12.05 -23.23 -5.61
C PHE A 234 -12.47 -24.20 -6.72
N GLN A 235 -11.85 -25.38 -6.71
CA GLN A 235 -12.26 -26.47 -7.59
C GLN A 235 -13.48 -27.21 -7.04
N LYS A 236 -13.48 -27.51 -5.73
CA LYS A 236 -14.52 -28.26 -5.04
C LYS A 236 -14.98 -27.52 -3.80
N ALA A 237 -16.28 -27.29 -3.64
CA ALA A 237 -16.82 -26.57 -2.49
C ALA A 237 -18.19 -27.11 -2.06
N ILE A 238 -18.37 -27.19 -0.75
CA ILE A 238 -19.65 -27.51 -0.12
C ILE A 238 -20.29 -26.20 0.30
N ILE A 239 -21.48 -25.89 -0.20
CA ILE A 239 -22.19 -24.66 0.11
C ILE A 239 -23.43 -24.99 0.91
N ASP A 240 -23.56 -24.36 2.07
CA ASP A 240 -24.83 -24.30 2.79
C ASP A 240 -25.58 -23.02 2.38
N ALA A 241 -26.44 -23.16 1.37
CA ALA A 241 -27.13 -22.03 0.75
C ALA A 241 -28.47 -21.69 1.42
N GLY A 242 -29.12 -22.64 2.09
CA GLY A 242 -30.40 -22.49 2.78
C GLY A 242 -30.36 -21.55 3.98
N THR A 243 -29.16 -21.30 4.53
CA THR A 243 -28.93 -20.29 5.58
C THR A 243 -28.38 -18.96 5.01
N SER A 244 -28.51 -18.71 3.70
CA SER A 244 -28.08 -17.44 3.10
C SER A 244 -29.06 -16.31 3.48
N PHE A 245 -28.61 -15.40 4.34
CA PHE A 245 -29.44 -14.31 4.88
C PHE A 245 -29.39 -13.03 4.04
N ALA A 246 -28.35 -12.84 3.21
CA ALA A 246 -28.12 -11.59 2.49
C ALA A 246 -28.28 -11.74 0.96
N ALA A 247 -28.82 -10.69 0.33
CA ALA A 247 -28.90 -10.61 -1.13
C ALA A 247 -27.51 -10.71 -1.77
N GLY A 248 -27.38 -11.49 -2.83
CA GLY A 248 -26.12 -11.75 -3.54
C GLY A 248 -25.20 -12.81 -2.89
N GLN A 249 -25.52 -13.31 -1.69
CA GLN A 249 -24.65 -14.27 -1.00
C GLN A 249 -24.55 -15.62 -1.73
N VAL A 250 -25.66 -16.13 -2.25
CA VAL A 250 -25.68 -17.34 -3.08
C VAL A 250 -24.83 -17.17 -4.35
N TYR A 251 -24.96 -16.02 -5.03
CA TYR A 251 -24.14 -15.70 -6.19
C TYR A 251 -22.64 -15.68 -5.86
N VAL A 252 -22.26 -15.04 -4.76
CA VAL A 252 -20.85 -14.94 -4.35
C VAL A 252 -20.30 -16.33 -4.03
N ALA A 253 -21.06 -17.17 -3.33
CA ALA A 253 -20.66 -18.55 -3.02
C ALA A 253 -20.49 -19.40 -4.30
N LEU A 254 -21.50 -19.43 -5.17
CA LEU A 254 -21.44 -20.20 -6.43
C LEU A 254 -20.31 -19.72 -7.34
N SER A 255 -20.12 -18.40 -7.48
CA SER A 255 -19.09 -17.83 -8.35
C SER A 255 -17.65 -18.09 -7.90
N ARG A 256 -17.42 -18.71 -6.72
CA ARG A 256 -16.10 -19.18 -6.29
C ARG A 256 -15.68 -20.45 -7.01
N LEU A 257 -16.62 -21.27 -7.48
CA LEU A 257 -16.32 -22.52 -8.18
C LEU A 257 -15.89 -22.28 -9.62
N THR A 258 -15.04 -23.17 -10.13
CA THR A 258 -14.64 -23.21 -11.54
C THR A 258 -15.66 -23.92 -12.43
N SER A 259 -16.40 -24.90 -11.90
CA SER A 259 -17.44 -25.67 -12.59
C SER A 259 -18.52 -26.15 -11.62
N LEU A 260 -19.65 -26.62 -12.15
CA LEU A 260 -20.71 -27.25 -11.36
C LEU A 260 -20.30 -28.63 -10.80
N ASP A 261 -19.36 -29.34 -11.43
CA ASP A 261 -18.93 -30.68 -10.98
C ASP A 261 -18.31 -30.67 -9.57
N GLY A 262 -17.73 -29.54 -9.17
CA GLY A 262 -17.18 -29.36 -7.83
C GLY A 262 -18.19 -28.88 -6.79
N LEU A 263 -19.45 -28.65 -7.17
CA LEU A 263 -20.48 -28.11 -6.29
C LEU A 263 -21.15 -29.23 -5.50
N VAL A 264 -21.24 -29.04 -4.18
CA VAL A 264 -22.16 -29.79 -3.33
C VAL A 264 -23.00 -28.82 -2.52
N LEU A 265 -24.32 -29.02 -2.51
CA LEU A 265 -25.24 -28.23 -1.70
C LEU A 265 -25.69 -29.03 -0.48
N LYS A 266 -25.49 -28.48 0.72
CA LYS A 266 -26.01 -29.07 1.98
C LYS A 266 -27.49 -28.79 2.23
N SER A 267 -28.05 -27.85 1.49
CA SER A 267 -29.42 -27.38 1.61
C SER A 267 -29.93 -26.99 0.22
N ILE A 268 -31.19 -27.30 -0.05
CA ILE A 268 -31.87 -26.87 -1.28
C ILE A 268 -31.86 -25.34 -1.30
N ILE A 269 -31.52 -24.76 -2.45
CA ILE A 269 -31.59 -23.32 -2.68
C ILE A 269 -33.07 -22.98 -2.93
N PRO A 270 -33.72 -22.27 -2.01
CA PRO A 270 -35.07 -21.81 -2.25
C PRO A 270 -35.04 -20.63 -3.23
N SER A 271 -36.09 -20.47 -4.02
CA SER A 271 -36.19 -19.38 -5.01
C SER A 271 -35.98 -17.99 -4.40
N TYR A 272 -36.45 -17.77 -3.16
CA TYR A 272 -36.29 -16.49 -2.46
C TYR A 272 -34.83 -16.16 -2.09
N ALA A 273 -33.94 -17.16 -2.00
CA ALA A 273 -32.52 -16.95 -1.69
C ALA A 273 -31.73 -16.50 -2.92
N ILE A 274 -32.27 -16.73 -4.13
CA ILE A 274 -31.72 -16.18 -5.37
C ILE A 274 -32.25 -14.77 -5.57
N ARG A 275 -31.64 -13.82 -4.85
CA ARG A 275 -31.96 -12.41 -4.99
C ARG A 275 -30.69 -11.58 -4.99
N THR A 276 -30.56 -10.73 -6.00
CA THR A 276 -29.65 -9.59 -6.04
C THR A 276 -30.46 -8.33 -5.71
N ASP A 277 -29.86 -7.38 -4.99
CA ASP A 277 -30.52 -6.10 -4.71
C ASP A 277 -30.90 -5.39 -6.01
N TYR A 278 -32.15 -4.92 -6.11
CA TYR A 278 -32.66 -4.31 -7.34
C TYR A 278 -31.89 -3.03 -7.71
N GLN A 279 -31.43 -2.26 -6.72
CA GLN A 279 -30.65 -1.03 -6.96
C GLN A 279 -29.32 -1.35 -7.63
N VAL A 280 -28.72 -2.50 -7.29
CA VAL A 280 -27.48 -2.97 -7.92
C VAL A 280 -27.73 -3.39 -9.37
N VAL A 281 -28.84 -4.08 -9.64
CA VAL A 281 -29.22 -4.48 -11.00
C VAL A 281 -29.51 -3.24 -11.86
N GLU A 282 -30.28 -2.29 -11.34
CA GLU A 282 -30.62 -1.05 -12.04
C GLU A 282 -29.35 -0.23 -12.35
N PHE A 283 -28.46 -0.06 -11.36
CA PHE A 283 -27.18 0.60 -11.55
C PHE A 283 -26.34 -0.06 -12.65
N ALA A 284 -26.24 -1.38 -12.64
CA ALA A 284 -25.47 -2.12 -13.63
C ALA A 284 -26.09 -2.07 -15.04
N GLN A 285 -27.42 -2.08 -15.16
CA GLN A 285 -28.09 -1.91 -16.45
C GLN A 285 -27.83 -0.52 -17.05
N ARG A 286 -27.81 0.53 -16.22
CA ARG A 286 -27.40 1.87 -16.67
C ARG A 286 -25.96 1.90 -17.18
N ALA A 287 -25.09 1.06 -16.62
CA ALA A 287 -23.71 0.91 -17.09
C ALA A 287 -23.61 0.24 -18.46
N GLN A 288 -24.57 -0.62 -18.82
CA GLN A 288 -24.61 -1.35 -20.09
C GLN A 288 -25.23 -0.53 -21.23
N GLY A 289 -25.96 0.54 -20.91
CA GLY A 289 -26.42 1.51 -21.89
C GLY A 289 -25.22 2.24 -22.48
N GLN A 290 -24.70 1.73 -23.60
CA GLN A 290 -23.63 2.34 -24.37
C GLN A 290 -24.04 3.74 -24.82
N ALA A 291 -23.75 4.77 -24.01
CA ALA A 291 -23.39 6.04 -24.58
C ALA A 291 -22.15 5.80 -25.45
N ASP A 292 -22.07 6.43 -26.62
CA ASP A 292 -20.98 6.22 -27.55
C ASP A 292 -19.66 6.54 -26.82
N VAL A 293 -18.96 5.49 -26.40
CA VAL A 293 -17.76 5.60 -25.55
C VAL A 293 -16.72 6.44 -26.28
N ASN A 294 -16.73 6.42 -27.62
CA ASN A 294 -15.86 7.26 -28.43
C ASN A 294 -16.26 8.74 -28.32
N GLU A 295 -17.54 9.07 -28.41
CA GLU A 295 -18.03 10.45 -28.23
C GLU A 295 -17.73 10.99 -26.83
N ILE A 296 -17.94 10.17 -25.79
CA ILE A 296 -17.57 10.52 -24.41
C ILE A 296 -16.06 10.71 -24.29
N LEU A 297 -15.27 9.80 -24.87
CA LEU A 297 -13.81 9.87 -24.82
C LEU A 297 -13.31 11.16 -25.47
N GLU A 298 -13.80 11.49 -26.67
CA GLU A 298 -13.47 12.73 -27.36
C GLU A 298 -13.81 13.94 -26.49
N GLN A 299 -15.04 14.02 -25.96
CA GLN A 299 -15.46 15.15 -25.13
C GLN A 299 -14.61 15.28 -23.85
N CYS A 300 -14.27 14.16 -23.22
CA CYS A 300 -13.41 14.12 -22.04
C CYS A 300 -11.98 14.58 -22.35
N GLN A 301 -11.40 14.12 -23.46
CA GLN A 301 -10.07 14.54 -23.91
C GLN A 301 -10.03 16.05 -24.18
N ARG A 302 -11.06 16.61 -24.85
CA ARG A 302 -11.17 18.07 -25.08
C ARG A 302 -11.24 18.86 -23.77
N ASN A 303 -12.09 18.42 -22.84
CA ASN A 303 -12.21 19.05 -21.52
C ASN A 303 -10.89 18.97 -20.74
N TYR A 304 -10.21 17.81 -20.79
CA TYR A 304 -8.94 17.58 -20.11
C TYR A 304 -7.85 18.52 -20.63
N LEU A 305 -7.75 18.72 -21.95
CA LEU A 305 -6.83 19.69 -22.55
C LEU A 305 -7.09 21.12 -22.07
N GLY A 306 -8.35 21.55 -22.14
CA GLY A 306 -8.74 22.87 -21.66
C GLY A 306 -8.38 23.07 -20.19
N GLN A 307 -8.60 22.06 -19.35
CA GLN A 307 -8.23 22.09 -17.95
C GLN A 307 -6.72 22.12 -17.72
N ILE A 308 -5.92 21.31 -18.43
CA ILE A 308 -4.46 21.33 -18.31
C ILE A 308 -3.91 22.70 -18.68
N LEU A 309 -4.34 23.26 -19.81
CA LEU A 309 -3.88 24.58 -20.25
C LEU A 309 -4.24 25.63 -19.20
N MET A 310 -5.51 25.70 -18.80
CA MET A 310 -5.97 26.67 -17.80
C MET A 310 -5.26 26.53 -16.46
N HIS A 311 -5.04 25.31 -15.97
CA HIS A 311 -4.31 25.05 -14.74
C HIS A 311 -2.80 25.36 -14.88
N GLY A 312 -2.21 25.03 -16.02
CA GLY A 312 -0.83 25.33 -16.38
C GLY A 312 -0.51 26.81 -16.30
N PHE A 313 -1.49 27.70 -16.44
CA PHE A 313 -1.30 29.15 -16.30
C PHE A 313 -1.76 29.77 -14.97
N ARG A 314 -2.02 28.98 -13.93
CA ARG A 314 -2.34 29.50 -12.58
C ARG A 314 -1.10 29.74 -11.71
N TRP A 315 -0.93 30.94 -11.17
CA TRP A 315 0.20 31.32 -10.30
C TRP A 315 -0.17 31.52 -8.82
N ASP A 316 -1.45 31.45 -8.49
CA ASP A 316 -1.96 31.79 -7.15
C ASP A 316 -1.33 30.93 -6.04
N GLY A 317 -1.15 29.63 -6.28
CA GLY A 317 -0.47 28.72 -5.35
C GLY A 317 0.98 29.13 -5.07
N LEU A 318 1.78 29.31 -6.13
CA LEU A 318 3.19 29.73 -5.99
C LEU A 318 3.34 31.08 -5.30
N LEU A 319 2.47 32.03 -5.65
CA LEU A 319 2.47 33.36 -5.03
C LEU A 319 2.12 33.28 -3.55
N ALA A 320 1.12 32.48 -3.18
CA ALA A 320 0.72 32.27 -1.81
C ALA A 320 1.85 31.63 -0.97
N GLU A 321 2.43 30.52 -1.44
CA GLU A 321 3.52 29.81 -0.75
C GLU A 321 4.76 30.71 -0.57
N THR A 322 5.15 31.45 -1.61
CA THR A 322 6.28 32.38 -1.54
C THR A 322 6.02 33.54 -0.58
N SER A 323 4.78 34.05 -0.57
CA SER A 323 4.38 35.13 0.34
C SER A 323 4.29 34.67 1.79
N GLU A 324 3.85 33.42 2.01
CA GLU A 324 3.82 32.80 3.34
C GLU A 324 5.24 32.60 3.88
N LEU A 325 6.18 32.15 3.04
CA LEU A 325 7.58 32.02 3.43
C LEU A 325 8.17 33.39 3.79
N LEU A 326 7.91 34.43 2.99
CA LEU A 326 8.29 35.82 3.30
C LEU A 326 7.74 36.27 4.66
N LYS A 327 6.45 36.06 4.92
CA LYS A 327 5.81 36.42 6.20
C LYS A 327 6.46 35.66 7.36
N SER A 328 6.74 34.37 7.18
CA SER A 328 7.35 33.54 8.22
C SER A 328 8.75 34.01 8.63
N LEU A 329 9.46 34.77 7.76
CA LEU A 329 10.76 35.34 8.11
C LEU A 329 10.69 36.38 9.24
N GLU A 330 9.54 37.06 9.43
CA GLU A 330 9.36 38.09 10.46
C GLU A 330 9.67 37.59 11.88
N GLU A 331 9.31 36.34 12.17
CA GLU A 331 9.48 35.72 13.49
C GLU A 331 10.72 34.81 13.59
N ARG A 332 11.37 34.52 12.45
CA ARG A 332 12.53 33.61 12.40
C ARG A 332 13.81 34.24 12.91
N ASN A 333 14.64 33.40 13.53
CA ASN A 333 15.97 33.73 14.01
C ASN A 333 17.05 33.03 13.15
N ILE A 334 17.27 33.57 11.95
CA ILE A 334 18.28 33.07 11.00
C ILE A 334 19.39 34.10 10.80
N ASP A 335 20.58 33.62 10.45
CA ASP A 335 21.67 34.47 9.99
C ASP A 335 21.38 35.02 8.59
N GLY A 336 21.61 36.32 8.36
CA GLY A 336 21.27 37.00 7.11
C GLY A 336 19.77 37.25 6.87
N LYS A 337 18.97 37.44 7.92
CA LYS A 337 17.52 37.63 7.81
C LYS A 337 17.11 38.80 6.91
N GLU A 338 17.75 39.96 7.04
CA GLU A 338 17.39 41.15 6.26
C GLU A 338 17.59 40.93 4.75
N GLN A 339 18.69 40.28 4.37
CA GLN A 339 18.96 39.91 2.98
C GLN A 339 17.93 38.89 2.46
N ALA A 340 17.54 37.92 3.30
CA ALA A 340 16.51 36.95 2.94
C ALA A 340 15.14 37.64 2.72
N VAL A 341 14.77 38.60 3.57
CA VAL A 341 13.53 39.38 3.41
C VAL A 341 13.55 40.16 2.10
N LEU A 342 14.63 40.87 1.79
CA LEU A 342 14.77 41.62 0.53
C LEU A 342 14.69 40.70 -0.70
N PHE A 343 15.35 39.54 -0.65
CA PHE A 343 15.30 38.53 -1.70
C PHE A 343 13.86 38.04 -1.95
N PHE A 344 13.13 37.69 -0.89
CA PHE A 344 11.76 37.22 -1.01
C PHE A 344 10.78 38.31 -1.46
N GLN A 345 10.99 39.57 -1.06
CA GLN A 345 10.22 40.71 -1.59
C GLN A 345 10.40 40.86 -3.11
N GLN A 346 11.62 40.64 -3.62
CA GLN A 346 11.89 40.66 -5.05
C GLN A 346 11.23 39.46 -5.76
N LEU A 347 11.32 38.24 -5.22
CA LEU A 347 10.65 37.07 -5.78
C LEU A 347 9.13 37.26 -5.87
N VAL A 348 8.50 37.77 -4.80
CA VAL A 348 7.06 38.07 -4.78
C VAL A 348 6.70 39.07 -5.88
N LYS A 349 7.52 40.11 -6.09
CA LYS A 349 7.30 41.10 -7.16
C LYS A 349 7.41 40.47 -8.56
N HIS A 350 8.35 39.56 -8.78
CA HIS A 350 8.46 38.80 -10.03
C HIS A 350 7.21 37.93 -10.26
N LEU A 351 6.79 37.17 -9.25
CA LEU A 351 5.59 36.32 -9.30
C LEU A 351 4.32 37.13 -9.56
N GLN A 352 4.12 38.27 -8.90
CA GLN A 352 2.98 39.17 -9.16
C GLN A 352 2.96 39.71 -10.58
N THR A 353 4.12 39.94 -11.18
CA THR A 353 4.22 40.39 -12.58
C THR A 353 3.82 39.26 -13.52
N GLN A 354 4.33 38.04 -13.28
CA GLN A 354 3.96 36.86 -14.05
C GLN A 354 2.47 36.52 -13.89
N GLU A 355 1.92 36.54 -12.67
CA GLU A 355 0.51 36.28 -12.37
C GLU A 355 -0.42 37.21 -13.14
N LYS A 356 -0.11 38.52 -13.23
CA LYS A 356 -0.92 39.46 -14.02
C LYS A 356 -0.97 39.10 -15.51
N VAL A 357 0.14 38.65 -16.07
CA VAL A 357 0.20 38.19 -17.47
C VAL A 357 -0.57 36.87 -17.62
N ALA A 358 -0.40 35.97 -16.66
CA ALA A 358 -1.02 34.65 -16.66
C ALA A 358 -2.54 34.76 -16.55
N HIS A 359 -3.05 35.63 -15.68
CA HIS A 359 -4.48 35.90 -15.53
C HIS A 359 -5.08 36.43 -16.85
N LYS A 360 -4.42 37.40 -17.50
CA LYS A 360 -4.88 37.90 -18.81
C LYS A 360 -4.94 36.78 -19.84
N PHE A 361 -3.95 35.89 -19.82
CA PHE A 361 -3.91 34.75 -20.74
C PHE A 361 -4.99 33.71 -20.43
N ILE A 362 -5.25 33.41 -19.15
CA ILE A 362 -6.36 32.55 -18.71
C ILE A 362 -7.70 33.06 -19.23
N VAL A 363 -7.94 34.38 -19.20
CA VAL A 363 -9.18 34.96 -19.74
C VAL A 363 -9.28 34.71 -21.25
N VAL A 364 -8.20 34.90 -22.00
CA VAL A 364 -8.16 34.61 -23.44
C VAL A 364 -8.41 33.11 -23.71
N LEU A 365 -7.76 32.21 -22.96
CA LEU A 365 -7.97 30.77 -23.10
C LEU A 365 -9.41 30.37 -22.78
N TYR A 366 -10.00 30.95 -21.73
CA TYR A 366 -11.40 30.70 -21.38
C TYR A 366 -12.34 31.07 -22.53
N ASP A 367 -12.13 32.22 -23.16
CA ASP A 367 -12.93 32.67 -24.29
C ASP A 367 -12.76 31.74 -25.52
N LEU A 368 -11.54 31.29 -25.81
CA LEU A 368 -11.25 30.35 -26.91
C LEU A 368 -11.85 28.95 -26.66
N LEU A 369 -11.93 28.52 -25.39
CA LEU A 369 -12.48 27.22 -24.99
C LEU A 369 -13.98 27.26 -24.69
N ARG A 370 -14.63 28.43 -24.80
CA ARG A 370 -16.03 28.63 -24.40
C ARG A 370 -17.01 27.92 -25.33
N ASP A 371 -16.81 28.03 -26.65
CA ASP A 371 -17.67 27.38 -27.63
C ASP A 371 -17.15 25.98 -27.97
N LYS A 372 -17.75 24.98 -27.35
CA LYS A 372 -17.36 23.57 -27.51
C LYS A 372 -17.54 23.03 -28.93
N ASN A 373 -18.36 23.68 -29.75
CA ASN A 373 -18.68 23.23 -31.12
C ASN A 373 -17.78 23.87 -32.18
N ALA A 374 -16.99 24.88 -31.82
CA ALA A 374 -16.17 25.66 -32.75
C ALA A 374 -14.76 25.94 -32.19
N ILE A 375 -14.18 24.98 -31.46
CA ILE A 375 -12.83 25.12 -30.89
C ILE A 375 -11.79 25.16 -32.02
N ASP A 376 -11.09 26.28 -32.12
CA ASP A 376 -9.94 26.44 -33.01
C ASP A 376 -8.66 26.03 -32.27
N TYR A 377 -8.27 24.77 -32.44
CA TYR A 377 -7.08 24.23 -31.78
C TYR A 377 -5.79 24.88 -32.27
N ASP A 378 -5.72 25.29 -33.54
CA ASP A 378 -4.52 25.93 -34.08
C ASP A 378 -4.25 27.25 -33.38
N VAL A 379 -5.30 28.08 -33.20
CA VAL A 379 -5.20 29.33 -32.45
C VAL A 379 -4.85 29.08 -30.99
N ILE A 380 -5.44 28.06 -30.35
CA ILE A 380 -5.12 27.72 -28.95
C ILE A 380 -3.65 27.29 -28.83
N CYS A 381 -3.16 26.46 -29.75
CA CYS A 381 -1.78 25.99 -29.77
C CYS A 381 -0.79 27.13 -30.02
N GLU A 382 -1.06 28.02 -30.98
CA GLU A 382 -0.24 29.20 -31.26
C GLU A 382 -0.14 30.11 -30.03
N ARG A 383 -1.29 30.44 -29.44
CA ARG A 383 -1.39 31.33 -28.27
C ARG A 383 -0.74 30.72 -27.03
N SER A 384 -0.95 29.42 -26.79
CA SER A 384 -0.33 28.69 -25.68
C SER A 384 1.18 28.60 -25.85
N THR A 385 1.67 28.33 -27.05
CA THR A 385 3.11 28.32 -27.36
C THR A 385 3.75 29.67 -27.09
N ALA A 386 3.13 30.76 -27.57
CA ALA A 386 3.62 32.12 -27.32
C ALA A 386 3.65 32.46 -25.82
N ALA A 387 2.62 32.06 -25.06
CA ALA A 387 2.57 32.25 -23.62
C ALA A 387 3.68 31.45 -22.91
N VAL A 388 3.82 30.15 -23.18
CA VAL A 388 4.87 29.31 -22.57
C VAL A 388 6.26 29.88 -22.85
N ASN A 389 6.54 30.29 -24.08
CA ASN A 389 7.83 30.88 -24.46
C ASN A 389 8.12 32.20 -23.73
N TRP A 390 7.10 32.92 -23.29
CA TRP A 390 7.25 34.10 -22.43
C TRP A 390 7.55 33.71 -20.97
N PHE A 391 6.86 32.70 -20.43
CA PHE A 391 7.00 32.28 -19.03
C PHE A 391 8.27 31.47 -18.74
N LEU A 392 8.69 30.54 -19.61
CA LEU A 392 9.80 29.64 -19.30
C LEU A 392 11.11 30.37 -18.96
N PRO A 393 11.58 31.35 -19.75
CA PRO A 393 12.80 32.09 -19.40
C PRO A 393 12.69 32.84 -18.07
N LYS A 394 11.48 33.29 -17.72
CA LYS A 394 11.19 34.00 -16.45
C LYS A 394 11.12 33.04 -15.27
N MET A 395 10.57 31.86 -15.45
CA MET A 395 10.60 30.79 -14.45
C MET A 395 12.04 30.34 -14.18
N ASP A 396 12.82 30.14 -15.24
CA ASP A 396 14.20 29.67 -15.16
C ASP A 396 15.08 30.68 -14.42
N VAL A 397 15.12 31.92 -14.90
CA VAL A 397 16.05 32.93 -14.38
C VAL A 397 15.53 33.59 -13.09
N ASP A 398 14.30 34.10 -13.13
CA ASP A 398 13.81 34.99 -12.06
C ASP A 398 13.39 34.22 -10.79
N LEU A 399 13.17 32.90 -10.89
CA LEU A 399 12.69 32.05 -9.80
C LEU A 399 13.64 30.88 -9.50
N ILE A 400 13.86 29.96 -10.45
CA ILE A 400 14.58 28.70 -10.20
C ILE A 400 16.08 28.97 -9.96
N GLU A 401 16.76 29.64 -10.87
CA GLU A 401 18.18 29.97 -10.72
C GLU A 401 18.41 30.90 -9.52
N ALA A 402 17.53 31.91 -9.36
CA ALA A 402 17.60 32.85 -8.23
C ALA A 402 17.47 32.12 -6.87
N LEU A 403 16.48 31.24 -6.73
CA LEU A 403 16.27 30.48 -5.49
C LEU A 403 17.36 29.44 -5.26
N THR A 404 17.87 28.81 -6.32
CA THR A 404 18.99 27.85 -6.23
C THR A 404 20.24 28.53 -5.67
N LYS A 405 20.63 29.68 -6.22
CA LYS A 405 21.77 30.47 -5.71
C LYS A 405 21.55 30.89 -4.26
N HIS A 406 20.34 31.33 -3.92
CA HIS A 406 20.00 31.70 -2.54
C HIS A 406 20.13 30.51 -1.56
N ILE A 407 19.71 29.31 -1.96
CA ILE A 407 19.91 28.09 -1.18
C ILE A 407 21.41 27.81 -0.97
N GLU A 408 22.20 27.88 -2.03
CA GLU A 408 23.65 27.65 -1.97
C GLU A 408 24.38 28.65 -1.06
N GLU A 409 23.94 29.90 -1.03
CA GLU A 409 24.50 30.93 -0.14
C GLU A 409 24.11 30.74 1.33
N TYR A 410 22.91 30.22 1.60
CA TYR A 410 22.38 30.06 2.96
C TYR A 410 22.73 28.71 3.61
N GLN A 411 23.15 27.71 2.83
CA GLN A 411 23.57 26.40 3.33
C GLN A 411 24.76 26.45 4.30
N ILE A 412 25.66 27.42 4.11
CA ILE A 412 26.86 27.59 4.92
C ILE A 412 26.63 28.50 6.15
N ARG A 413 25.45 29.13 6.25
CA ARG A 413 25.12 30.07 7.33
C ARG A 413 24.59 29.36 8.57
N LYS A 414 24.65 30.03 9.73
CA LYS A 414 24.17 29.46 10.99
C LYS A 414 22.65 29.59 11.12
N ARG A 415 22.02 28.60 11.74
CA ARG A 415 20.57 28.56 12.07
C ARG A 415 19.64 28.55 10.83
N THR A 416 20.12 28.08 9.68
CA THR A 416 19.35 28.08 8.43
C THR A 416 18.79 26.72 8.02
N LYS A 417 19.08 25.62 8.75
CA LYS A 417 18.70 24.25 8.34
C LYS A 417 17.22 24.11 7.95
N LYS A 418 16.30 24.42 8.87
CA LYS A 418 14.84 24.36 8.60
C LYS A 418 14.41 25.28 7.46
N TYR A 419 15.03 26.46 7.36
CA TYR A 419 14.76 27.39 6.29
C TYR A 419 15.16 26.82 4.93
N ILE A 420 16.33 26.19 4.82
CA ILE A 420 16.79 25.53 3.60
C ILE A 420 15.85 24.40 3.17
N ASP A 421 15.35 23.60 4.12
CA ASP A 421 14.41 22.51 3.81
C ASP A 421 13.13 23.05 3.17
N GLU A 422 12.60 24.17 3.67
CA GLU A 422 11.45 24.86 3.07
C GLU A 422 11.79 25.53 1.73
N LEU A 423 13.00 26.07 1.56
CA LEU A 423 13.44 26.61 0.27
C LEU A 423 13.55 25.51 -0.80
N LYS A 424 13.99 24.32 -0.44
CA LYS A 424 14.04 23.16 -1.35
C LYS A 424 12.64 22.72 -1.75
N ALA A 425 11.69 22.70 -0.81
CA ALA A 425 10.29 22.44 -1.09
C ALA A 425 9.71 23.48 -2.08
N LEU A 426 9.98 24.78 -1.86
CA LEU A 426 9.55 25.83 -2.78
C LEU A 426 10.22 25.75 -4.15
N LEU A 427 11.51 25.39 -4.20
CA LEU A 427 12.24 25.18 -5.45
C LEU A 427 11.64 24.04 -6.27
N LEU A 428 11.21 22.97 -5.60
CA LEU A 428 10.49 21.87 -6.25
C LEU A 428 9.18 22.36 -6.87
N ASP A 429 8.41 23.20 -6.18
CA ASP A 429 7.17 23.75 -6.75
C ASP A 429 7.43 24.61 -7.99
N TYR A 430 8.50 25.40 -8.00
CA TYR A 430 8.90 26.16 -9.19
C TYR A 430 9.30 25.25 -10.35
N LYS A 431 10.06 24.18 -10.08
CA LYS A 431 10.44 23.19 -11.10
C LYS A 431 9.22 22.47 -11.67
N ARG A 432 8.28 22.03 -10.81
CA ARG A 432 7.01 21.44 -11.23
C ARG A 432 6.18 22.39 -12.06
N LYS A 433 6.12 23.67 -11.67
CA LYS A 433 5.42 24.68 -12.46
C LYS A 433 6.04 24.85 -13.85
N ARG A 434 7.37 24.88 -13.92
CA ARG A 434 8.10 24.93 -15.19
C ARG A 434 7.80 23.69 -16.03
N GLU A 435 7.77 22.50 -15.46
CA GLU A 435 7.40 21.26 -16.15
C GLU A 435 5.96 21.26 -16.64
N GLN A 436 5.01 21.77 -15.84
CA GLN A 436 3.62 21.98 -16.29
C GLN A 436 3.54 22.88 -17.51
N LEU A 437 4.34 23.96 -17.56
CA LEU A 437 4.42 24.83 -18.74
C LEU A 437 5.03 24.11 -19.95
N GLN A 438 6.09 23.31 -19.74
CA GLN A 438 6.64 22.47 -20.81
C GLN A 438 5.64 21.43 -21.31
N HIS A 439 4.82 20.88 -20.44
CA HIS A 439 3.75 19.95 -20.81
C HIS A 439 2.68 20.65 -21.65
N CYS A 440 2.31 21.89 -21.30
CA CYS A 440 1.40 22.70 -22.13
C CYS A 440 1.98 22.93 -23.54
N LEU A 441 3.30 23.12 -23.66
CA LEU A 441 3.97 23.27 -24.95
C LEU A 441 3.99 21.97 -25.76
N LEU A 442 4.28 20.83 -25.12
CA LEU A 442 4.21 19.52 -25.77
C LEU A 442 2.80 19.24 -26.29
N ILE A 443 1.79 19.55 -25.50
CA ILE A 443 0.38 19.43 -25.90
C ILE A 443 0.10 20.29 -27.13
N ALA A 444 0.48 21.57 -27.10
CA ALA A 444 0.27 22.48 -28.21
C ALA A 444 0.98 22.00 -29.49
N ASP A 445 2.23 21.56 -29.39
CA ASP A 445 3.00 21.02 -30.51
C ASP A 445 2.39 19.74 -31.08
N THR A 446 2.02 18.79 -30.20
CA THR A 446 1.44 17.50 -30.61
C THR A 446 0.09 17.69 -31.29
N LEU A 447 -0.75 18.60 -30.79
CA LEU A 447 -2.04 18.93 -31.41
C LEU A 447 -1.88 19.63 -32.76
N SER A 448 -0.88 20.51 -32.91
CA SER A 448 -0.64 21.24 -34.17
C SER A 448 -0.09 20.36 -35.31
N LYS A 449 0.55 19.23 -34.98
CA LYS A 449 1.26 18.35 -35.93
C LYS A 449 0.46 17.11 -36.36
N ARG A 450 -0.66 16.81 -35.69
CA ARG A 450 -1.42 15.58 -35.90
C ARG A 450 -2.80 15.91 -36.44
N GLU A 451 -3.18 15.25 -37.53
CA GLU A 451 -4.56 15.29 -38.04
C GLU A 451 -5.52 14.49 -37.13
N ASP A 452 -4.99 13.49 -36.40
CA ASP A 452 -5.75 12.67 -35.46
C ASP A 452 -5.45 13.05 -33.99
N PHE A 453 -6.48 13.62 -33.36
CA PHE A 453 -6.52 14.03 -31.97
C PHE A 453 -6.35 12.87 -30.98
N GLN A 454 -6.84 11.67 -31.30
CA GLN A 454 -6.78 10.51 -30.40
C GLN A 454 -5.35 10.02 -30.24
N THR A 455 -4.62 9.91 -31.35
CA THR A 455 -3.18 9.56 -31.35
C THR A 455 -2.34 10.61 -30.62
N ALA A 456 -2.62 11.90 -30.85
CA ALA A 456 -1.94 12.99 -30.14
C ALA A 456 -2.08 12.88 -28.62
N MET A 457 -3.28 12.57 -28.12
CA MET A 457 -3.53 12.42 -26.69
C MET A 457 -2.87 11.19 -26.07
N LEU A 458 -2.76 10.08 -26.80
CA LEU A 458 -2.04 8.89 -26.34
C LEU A 458 -0.54 9.15 -26.22
N ASP A 459 0.06 9.89 -27.15
CA ASP A 459 1.47 10.28 -27.12
C ASP A 459 1.78 11.22 -25.93
N VAL A 460 0.88 12.18 -25.66
CA VAL A 460 0.97 13.05 -24.48
C VAL A 460 0.88 12.22 -23.19
N ALA A 461 -0.11 11.33 -23.08
CA ALA A 461 -0.27 10.47 -21.91
C ALA A 461 0.91 9.50 -21.71
N ALA A 462 1.48 8.97 -22.79
CA ALA A 462 2.67 8.14 -22.77
C ALA A 462 3.91 8.95 -22.32
N SER A 463 4.05 10.18 -22.79
CA SER A 463 5.16 11.06 -22.40
C SER A 463 5.12 11.45 -20.92
N VAL A 464 3.90 11.67 -20.38
CA VAL A 464 3.68 11.89 -18.94
C VAL A 464 4.02 10.64 -18.14
N LYS A 465 3.53 9.46 -18.56
CA LYS A 465 3.82 8.19 -17.86
C LYS A 465 5.28 7.80 -17.92
N THR A 466 5.97 8.05 -19.03
CA THR A 466 7.41 7.75 -19.14
C THR A 466 8.21 8.68 -18.23
N LYS A 467 7.85 9.97 -18.13
CA LYS A 467 8.47 10.89 -17.17
C LYS A 467 8.18 10.52 -15.72
N GLU A 468 6.93 10.22 -15.37
CA GLU A 468 6.59 9.74 -14.01
C GLU A 468 7.33 8.44 -13.69
N LYS A 469 7.46 7.52 -14.66
CA LYS A 469 8.18 6.26 -14.50
C LYS A 469 9.68 6.45 -14.48
N ASP A 470 10.24 7.44 -15.18
CA ASP A 470 11.65 7.80 -15.14
C ASP A 470 12.00 8.59 -13.88
N GLU A 471 11.07 9.37 -13.32
CA GLU A 471 11.18 10.03 -12.03
C GLU A 471 11.03 9.03 -10.88
N LEU A 472 10.05 8.13 -10.94
CA LEU A 472 9.93 6.99 -10.04
C LEU A 472 11.12 6.03 -10.20
N ALA A 473 11.63 5.83 -11.42
CA ALA A 473 12.80 5.01 -11.68
C ALA A 473 14.07 5.69 -11.18
N ALA A 474 14.24 7.00 -11.33
CA ALA A 474 15.35 7.77 -10.79
C ALA A 474 15.29 7.85 -9.26
N GLN A 475 14.09 8.00 -8.68
CA GLN A 475 13.85 7.85 -7.24
C GLN A 475 14.18 6.43 -6.76
N SER A 476 13.80 5.39 -7.53
CA SER A 476 14.12 4.00 -7.20
C SER A 476 15.59 3.60 -7.48
N ALA A 477 16.25 4.26 -8.43
CA ALA A 477 17.64 4.03 -8.80
C ALA A 477 18.60 4.75 -7.84
N ASP A 478 18.17 5.86 -7.23
CA ASP A 478 18.80 6.41 -6.02
C ASP A 478 18.47 5.58 -4.76
N GLU A 479 17.51 4.64 -4.83
CA GLU A 479 17.12 3.71 -3.75
C GLU A 479 17.66 2.27 -3.88
N GLU A 480 18.35 1.88 -4.96
CA GLU A 480 19.11 0.60 -5.00
C GLU A 480 20.52 0.73 -4.37
N GLY A 481 20.65 1.55 -3.33
CA GLY A 481 21.63 1.29 -2.28
C GLY A 481 21.10 0.14 -1.40
N PRO A 482 21.94 -0.79 -0.92
CA PRO A 482 21.47 -1.91 -0.10
C PRO A 482 20.63 -1.37 1.08
N LYS A 483 19.41 -1.91 1.24
CA LYS A 483 18.49 -1.62 2.35
C LYS A 483 19.31 -1.33 3.60
N LYS A 484 19.26 -0.09 4.12
CA LYS A 484 19.89 0.24 5.39
C LYS A 484 19.20 -0.53 6.51
N LEU A 485 19.66 -1.76 6.73
CA LEU A 485 19.55 -2.46 8.00
C LEU A 485 20.05 -1.51 9.10
N ASP A 486 19.48 -1.59 10.31
CA ASP A 486 19.97 -0.79 11.43
C ASP A 486 21.50 -1.00 11.52
N THR A 487 22.25 0.10 11.57
CA THR A 487 23.72 0.05 11.62
C THR A 487 24.22 -0.82 12.77
N LYS A 488 23.42 -0.99 13.83
CA LYS A 488 23.72 -1.88 14.95
C LYS A 488 23.50 -3.35 14.59
N GLU A 489 22.42 -3.68 13.87
CA GLU A 489 22.10 -5.03 13.39
C GLU A 489 23.13 -5.53 12.38
N ILE A 490 23.62 -4.67 11.47
CA ILE A 490 24.73 -5.02 10.54
C ILE A 490 26.00 -5.38 11.32
N SER A 491 26.29 -4.62 12.39
CA SER A 491 27.42 -4.91 13.28
C SER A 491 27.24 -6.27 13.99
N LEU A 492 26.01 -6.59 14.40
CA LEU A 492 25.68 -7.83 15.08
C LEU A 492 25.76 -9.04 14.14
N GLU A 493 25.24 -8.93 12.92
CA GLU A 493 25.28 -10.00 11.93
C GLU A 493 26.73 -10.35 11.56
N MET A 494 27.56 -9.34 11.26
CA MET A 494 28.98 -9.56 10.98
C MET A 494 29.74 -10.16 12.18
N PHE A 495 29.32 -9.84 13.41
CA PHE A 495 29.90 -10.41 14.62
C PHE A 495 29.47 -11.87 14.83
N LYS A 496 28.19 -12.19 14.60
CA LYS A 496 27.66 -13.57 14.63
C LYS A 496 28.25 -14.46 13.54
N ASP A 497 28.68 -13.87 12.42
CA ASP A 497 29.46 -14.54 11.36
C ASP A 497 30.93 -14.79 11.75
N GLY A 498 31.34 -14.45 12.97
CA GLY A 498 32.66 -14.76 13.54
C GLY A 498 33.75 -13.74 13.22
N MET A 499 33.41 -12.54 12.72
CA MET A 499 34.40 -11.49 12.49
C MET A 499 34.78 -10.79 13.80
N SER A 500 36.06 -10.44 13.94
CA SER A 500 36.51 -9.66 15.09
C SER A 500 36.01 -8.22 15.01
N ILE A 501 35.87 -7.53 16.15
CA ILE A 501 35.44 -6.13 16.22
C ILE A 501 36.34 -5.21 15.38
N ALA A 502 37.64 -5.49 15.33
CA ALA A 502 38.60 -4.75 14.52
C ALA A 502 38.36 -4.95 13.02
N ASP A 503 38.08 -6.17 12.59
CA ASP A 503 37.81 -6.50 11.19
C ASP A 503 36.49 -5.91 10.72
N ILE A 504 35.46 -5.95 11.58
CA ILE A 504 34.17 -5.31 11.32
C ILE A 504 34.36 -3.80 11.19
N ALA A 505 35.18 -3.17 12.05
CA ALA A 505 35.45 -1.74 11.99
C ALA A 505 36.11 -1.34 10.66
N VAL A 506 37.14 -2.08 10.22
CA VAL A 506 37.80 -1.87 8.92
C VAL A 506 36.82 -2.08 7.77
N LYS A 507 36.09 -3.20 7.78
CA LYS A 507 35.13 -3.55 6.71
C LYS A 507 33.98 -2.55 6.58
N ARG A 508 33.59 -1.93 7.69
CA ARG A 508 32.50 -0.94 7.74
C ARG A 508 32.99 0.52 7.65
N GLY A 509 34.29 0.78 7.56
CA GLY A 509 34.84 2.14 7.56
C GLY A 509 34.56 2.90 8.87
N MET A 510 34.45 2.17 9.99
CA MET A 510 34.15 2.70 11.32
C MET A 510 35.36 2.51 12.25
N VAL A 511 35.34 3.18 13.40
CA VAL A 511 36.34 2.93 14.46
C VAL A 511 35.86 1.78 15.36
N ALA A 512 36.80 0.99 15.88
CA ALA A 512 36.49 -0.18 16.71
C ALA A 512 35.57 0.14 17.90
N GLY A 513 35.74 1.31 18.52
CA GLY A 513 34.87 1.77 19.61
C GLY A 513 33.40 1.97 19.20
N THR A 514 33.11 2.30 17.94
CA THR A 514 31.74 2.40 17.42
C THR A 514 31.10 1.02 17.27
N ILE A 515 31.84 0.06 16.71
CA ILE A 515 31.38 -1.33 16.60
C ILE A 515 31.15 -1.93 18.00
N TYR A 516 32.08 -1.67 18.91
CA TYR A 516 31.97 -2.05 20.31
C TYR A 516 30.69 -1.49 20.95
N GLY A 517 30.41 -0.20 20.74
CA GLY A 517 29.18 0.44 21.20
C GLY A 517 27.89 -0.08 20.57
N HIS A 518 27.93 -0.58 19.33
CA HIS A 518 26.79 -1.25 18.69
C HIS A 518 26.46 -2.56 19.40
N LEU A 519 27.47 -3.41 19.63
CA LEU A 519 27.31 -4.75 20.22
C LEU A 519 26.81 -4.71 21.68
N ILE A 520 27.19 -3.69 22.45
CA ILE A 520 26.69 -3.49 23.84
C ILE A 520 25.16 -3.44 23.91
N ASN A 521 24.46 -2.97 22.87
CA ASN A 521 23.00 -2.90 22.89
C ASN A 521 22.33 -4.27 22.89
N PHE A 522 23.04 -5.31 22.46
CA PHE A 522 22.56 -6.68 22.33
C PHE A 522 23.08 -7.58 23.46
N VAL A 523 23.84 -7.03 24.41
CA VAL A 523 24.32 -7.76 25.59
C VAL A 523 23.12 -8.17 26.45
N GLY A 524 22.99 -9.48 26.70
CA GLY A 524 21.87 -10.07 27.44
C GLY A 524 20.65 -10.45 26.58
N THR A 525 20.73 -10.26 25.25
CA THR A 525 19.71 -10.77 24.31
C THR A 525 20.35 -11.66 23.23
N GLU A 526 21.30 -11.11 22.46
CA GLU A 526 21.87 -11.76 21.27
C GLU A 526 23.39 -11.86 21.30
N VAL A 527 24.05 -11.22 22.27
CA VAL A 527 25.49 -11.27 22.52
C VAL A 527 25.70 -11.56 24.01
N GLU A 528 26.55 -12.52 24.33
CA GLU A 528 26.97 -12.76 25.72
C GLU A 528 28.05 -11.75 26.13
N ALA A 529 28.00 -11.24 27.37
CA ALA A 529 28.96 -10.23 27.83
C ALA A 529 30.42 -10.71 27.75
N THR A 530 30.63 -12.01 27.93
CA THR A 530 31.93 -12.69 27.86
C THR A 530 32.52 -12.77 26.45
N GLU A 531 31.72 -12.49 25.42
CA GLU A 531 32.19 -12.39 24.03
C GLU A 531 32.83 -11.02 23.75
N LEU A 532 32.60 -10.02 24.61
CA LEU A 532 33.11 -8.65 24.46
C LEU A 532 34.19 -8.28 25.48
N ILE A 533 34.18 -8.90 26.67
CA ILE A 533 35.17 -8.71 27.73
C ILE A 533 35.52 -10.02 28.43
N GLU A 534 36.72 -10.11 28.98
CA GLU A 534 37.18 -11.28 29.73
C GLU A 534 36.35 -11.50 31.01
N GLN A 535 36.07 -12.77 31.34
CA GLN A 535 35.25 -13.16 32.50
C GLN A 535 35.75 -12.56 33.82
N GLU A 536 37.05 -12.60 34.08
CA GLU A 536 37.65 -12.06 35.31
C GLU A 536 37.46 -10.54 35.42
N LYS A 537 37.50 -9.84 34.28
CA LYS A 537 37.24 -8.40 34.17
C LYS A 537 35.77 -8.09 34.44
N LEU A 538 34.87 -8.87 33.85
CA LEU A 538 33.42 -8.75 34.06
C LEU A 538 33.04 -8.98 35.53
N ASP A 539 33.55 -10.04 36.17
CA ASP A 539 33.24 -10.36 37.56
C ASP A 539 33.66 -9.25 38.52
N ARG A 540 34.83 -8.64 38.29
CA ARG A 540 35.29 -7.48 39.05
C ARG A 540 34.37 -6.27 38.88
N ILE A 541 33.93 -5.99 37.64
CA ILE A 541 32.98 -4.90 37.34
C ILE A 541 31.64 -5.13 38.04
N LEU A 542 31.07 -6.32 37.90
CA LEU A 542 29.79 -6.69 38.53
C LEU A 542 29.86 -6.60 40.06
N GLY A 543 30.97 -7.04 40.66
CA GLY A 543 31.20 -6.92 42.10
C GLY A 543 31.18 -5.47 42.59
N VAL A 544 31.85 -4.57 41.87
CA VAL A 544 31.90 -3.14 42.24
C VAL A 544 30.55 -2.45 42.01
N ILE A 545 29.84 -2.75 40.92
CA ILE A 545 28.50 -2.18 40.65
C ILE A 545 27.50 -2.64 41.73
N ARG A 546 27.48 -3.93 42.07
CA ARG A 546 26.58 -4.46 43.12
C ARG A 546 26.86 -3.86 44.49
N ALA A 547 28.12 -3.58 44.82
CA ALA A 547 28.50 -2.92 46.07
C ALA A 547 28.23 -1.41 46.08
N ASN A 548 27.95 -0.80 44.91
CA ASN A 548 27.77 0.64 44.75
C ASN A 548 26.65 0.96 43.73
N PRO A 549 25.39 0.56 43.99
CA PRO A 549 24.30 0.62 43.01
C PRO A 549 23.93 2.05 42.57
N ASP A 550 24.19 3.05 43.42
CA ASP A 550 23.80 4.45 43.18
C ASP A 550 24.90 5.32 42.54
N LYS A 551 26.07 4.73 42.21
CA LYS A 551 27.21 5.48 41.66
C LYS A 551 27.14 5.60 40.13
N SER A 552 27.47 6.78 39.62
CA SER A 552 27.57 7.05 38.18
C SER A 552 28.73 6.28 37.53
N SER A 553 28.69 6.10 36.20
CA SER A 553 29.76 5.40 35.46
C SER A 553 31.15 6.04 35.66
N SER A 554 31.22 7.36 35.88
CA SER A 554 32.49 8.06 36.16
C SER A 554 33.03 7.75 37.55
N GLU A 555 32.16 7.63 38.55
CA GLU A 555 32.56 7.23 39.91
C GLU A 555 32.95 5.75 39.97
N LEU A 556 32.23 4.89 39.23
CA LEU A 556 32.59 3.48 39.08
C LEU A 556 33.96 3.32 38.40
N LYS A 557 34.28 4.12 37.38
CA LYS A 557 35.60 4.14 36.73
C LYS A 557 36.72 4.51 37.71
N MET A 558 36.50 5.43 38.65
CA MET A 558 37.48 5.76 39.68
C MET A 558 37.75 4.61 40.65
N LEU A 559 36.72 3.81 40.99
CA LEU A 559 36.84 2.66 41.88
C LEU A 559 37.48 1.44 41.18
N LEU A 560 37.18 1.26 39.90
CA LEU A 560 37.62 0.12 39.10
C LEU A 560 39.05 0.27 38.60
N GLY A 561 39.57 1.49 38.50
CA GLY A 561 40.97 1.75 38.14
C GLY A 561 41.18 2.05 36.65
N VAL A 562 42.43 2.25 36.29
CA VAL A 562 42.83 2.72 34.95
C VAL A 562 42.60 1.64 33.88
N ASP A 563 42.60 0.37 34.27
CA ASP A 563 42.51 -0.85 33.45
C ASP A 563 41.09 -1.20 32.94
N ILE A 564 40.03 -0.55 33.44
CA ILE A 564 38.63 -0.84 33.09
C ILE A 564 37.99 0.33 32.34
N ASP A 565 37.73 0.26 31.04
CA ASP A 565 37.20 1.40 30.29
C ASP A 565 35.69 1.60 30.45
N TYR A 566 35.21 2.81 30.12
CA TYR A 566 33.78 3.14 30.21
C TYR A 566 32.84 2.16 29.47
N PRO A 567 33.19 1.62 28.29
CA PRO A 567 32.40 0.58 27.63
C PRO A 567 32.28 -0.71 28.45
N ASP A 568 33.34 -1.12 29.16
CA ASP A 568 33.32 -2.31 30.02
C ASP A 568 32.33 -2.14 31.18
N ILE A 569 32.27 -0.94 31.76
CA ILE A 569 31.32 -0.59 32.82
C ILE A 569 29.87 -0.67 32.30
N LYS A 570 29.63 -0.20 31.07
CA LYS A 570 28.31 -0.28 30.43
C LYS A 570 27.87 -1.72 30.18
N ILE A 571 28.79 -2.62 29.83
CA ILE A 571 28.51 -4.05 29.71
C ILE A 571 28.05 -4.60 31.07
N GLY A 572 28.77 -4.29 32.15
CA GLY A 572 28.37 -4.70 33.50
C GLY A 572 27.00 -4.17 33.93
N GLN A 573 26.68 -2.92 33.60
CA GLN A 573 25.35 -2.33 33.85
C GLN A 573 24.25 -3.05 33.07
N LYS A 574 24.49 -3.35 31.79
CA LYS A 574 23.56 -4.11 30.95
C LYS A 574 23.28 -5.51 31.47
N VAL A 575 24.31 -6.23 31.92
CA VAL A 575 24.17 -7.56 32.53
C VAL A 575 23.31 -7.53 33.81
N LEU A 576 23.35 -6.42 34.55
CA LEU A 576 22.55 -6.22 35.76
C LEU A 576 21.18 -5.57 35.51
N GLY A 577 20.84 -5.24 34.26
CA GLY A 577 19.58 -4.57 33.89
C GLY A 577 19.47 -3.12 34.38
N LEU A 578 20.60 -2.43 34.58
CA LEU A 578 20.71 -1.06 35.06
C LEU A 578 20.87 -0.02 33.94
#